data_AF-A0A7K3Y4N6-F1
#
_entry.id   AF-A0A7K3Y4N6-F1
#
_cell.length_a   1.000
_cell.length_b   1.000
_cell.length_c   1.000
_cell.angle_alpha   90.00
_cell.angle_beta   90.00
_cell.angle_gamma   90.00
#
_symmetry.space_group_name_H-M   'P 1'
#
loop_
_entity.id
_entity.type
_entity.pdbx_description
1 polymer ?
#
loop_
_entity_poly.entity_id
_entity_poly.type
_entity_poly.pdbx_seq_one_letter_code
_entity_poly.pdbx_strand_id
1 'polypeptide(L)'
;EALKSSEERLKIIFEYAPDAIFLIDADGALVDGNRAVEKLLGYMKEEFIGRRFDEIVRLSPEDLSGALTFLNQTATGATTGPTGLTLTRRDGARVPVEATAFPVMIGGQQMVLVIGRDISERHQLEELKKRALIQIDENIEQLAILNDSIRNPLTVIIALAEIGGAESDKKIIRTAWEIDEIISQLDQGWLISRKVKDFLQKHYA
;
A
#
# COMPACT_ATOMS: atom_id res chain seq x y z
N GLU A 1 -30.95 15.87 -30.20
CA GLU A 1 -30.45 14.49 -29.98
C GLU A 1 -28.98 14.44 -29.55
N ALA A 2 -28.07 15.13 -30.26
CA ALA A 2 -26.63 15.13 -29.91
C ALA A 2 -26.31 15.62 -28.49
N LEU A 3 -26.94 16.70 -28.01
CA LEU A 3 -26.74 17.22 -26.65
C LEU A 3 -27.13 16.20 -25.58
N LYS A 4 -28.33 15.63 -25.70
CA LYS A 4 -28.85 14.62 -24.76
C LYS A 4 -27.96 13.37 -24.72
N SER A 5 -27.47 12.92 -25.87
CA SER A 5 -26.55 11.78 -25.95
C SER A 5 -25.19 12.08 -25.29
N SER A 6 -24.69 13.30 -25.45
CA SER A 6 -23.46 13.74 -24.78
C SER A 6 -23.63 13.84 -23.27
N GLU A 7 -24.75 14.38 -22.79
CA GLU A 7 -25.08 14.47 -21.36
C GLU A 7 -25.20 13.09 -20.71
N GLU A 8 -25.91 12.15 -21.36
CA GLU A 8 -26.03 10.77 -20.89
C GLU A 8 -24.65 10.08 -20.81
N ARG A 9 -23.79 10.28 -21.81
CA ARG A 9 -22.44 9.72 -21.80
C ARG A 9 -21.58 10.29 -20.67
N LEU A 10 -21.60 11.61 -20.46
CA LEU A 10 -20.85 12.26 -19.39
C LEU A 10 -21.35 11.82 -18.01
N LYS A 11 -22.67 11.70 -17.85
CA LYS A 11 -23.28 11.19 -16.62
C LYS A 11 -22.81 9.77 -16.30
N ILE A 12 -22.75 8.88 -17.30
CA ILE A 12 -22.24 7.51 -17.09
C ILE A 12 -20.77 7.54 -16.68
N ILE A 13 -19.92 8.33 -17.34
CA ILE A 13 -18.50 8.44 -17.01
C ILE A 13 -18.32 8.94 -15.57
N PHE A 14 -19.06 9.97 -15.18
CA PHE A 14 -19.03 10.51 -13.83
C PHE A 14 -19.47 9.47 -12.79
N GLU A 15 -20.63 8.85 -12.99
CA GLU A 15 -21.22 7.89 -12.03
C GLU A 15 -20.40 6.62 -11.84
N TYR A 16 -19.67 6.18 -12.86
CA TYR A 16 -18.86 4.94 -12.82
C TYR A 16 -17.35 5.20 -12.75
N ALA A 17 -16.92 6.44 -12.57
CA ALA A 17 -15.52 6.72 -12.29
C ALA A 17 -15.08 5.99 -11.00
N PRO A 18 -13.87 5.41 -10.97
CA PRO A 18 -13.40 4.65 -9.82
C PRO A 18 -13.09 5.56 -8.62
N ASP A 19 -12.61 6.77 -8.88
CA ASP A 19 -12.32 7.76 -7.86
C ASP A 19 -13.58 8.49 -7.42
N ALA A 20 -13.63 8.87 -6.15
CA ALA A 20 -14.72 9.66 -5.59
C ALA A 20 -14.63 11.08 -6.15
N ILE A 21 -15.66 11.50 -6.88
CA ILE A 21 -15.75 12.84 -7.44
C ILE A 21 -16.95 13.53 -6.83
N PHE A 22 -16.73 14.66 -6.16
CA PHE A 22 -17.78 15.47 -5.56
C PHE A 22 -17.55 16.96 -5.76
N LEU A 23 -18.64 17.71 -5.70
CA LEU A 23 -18.68 19.14 -5.93
C LEU A 23 -19.11 19.85 -4.65
N ILE A 24 -18.39 20.91 -4.29
CA ILE A 24 -18.66 21.74 -3.12
C ILE A 24 -18.95 23.17 -3.58
N ASP A 25 -20.01 23.79 -3.07
CA ASP A 25 -20.29 25.21 -3.30
C ASP A 25 -19.48 26.16 -2.39
N ALA A 26 -19.70 27.46 -2.54
CA ALA A 26 -19.01 28.48 -1.75
C ALA A 26 -19.31 28.43 -0.24
N ASP A 27 -20.45 27.86 0.16
CA ASP A 27 -20.84 27.72 1.57
C ASP A 27 -20.27 26.44 2.21
N GLY A 28 -19.63 25.59 1.40
CA GLY A 28 -19.04 24.32 1.82
C GLY A 28 -20.03 23.15 1.75
N ALA A 29 -21.18 23.31 1.09
CA ALA A 29 -22.16 22.25 0.94
C ALA A 29 -21.86 21.34 -0.26
N LEU A 30 -22.11 20.05 -0.10
CA LEU A 30 -21.97 19.06 -1.17
C LEU A 30 -23.12 19.20 -2.17
N VAL A 31 -22.80 19.63 -3.39
CA VAL A 31 -23.78 19.89 -4.45
C VAL A 31 -24.04 18.66 -5.31
N ASP A 32 -22.99 17.86 -5.54
CA ASP A 32 -23.06 16.63 -6.33
C ASP A 32 -21.96 15.65 -5.90
N GLY A 33 -22.14 14.38 -6.23
CA GLY A 33 -21.21 13.30 -5.95
C GLY A 33 -21.52 12.06 -6.78
N ASN A 34 -20.48 11.38 -7.26
CA ASN A 34 -20.66 10.12 -7.97
C ASN A 34 -20.82 8.93 -7.01
N ARG A 35 -21.16 7.76 -7.56
CA ARG A 35 -21.27 6.51 -6.80
C ARG A 35 -20.01 6.12 -6.01
N ALA A 36 -18.82 6.53 -6.42
CA ALA A 36 -17.59 6.25 -5.67
C ALA A 36 -17.55 7.03 -4.34
N VAL A 37 -18.15 8.23 -4.27
CA VAL A 37 -18.34 8.97 -3.01
C VAL A 37 -19.19 8.18 -2.03
N GLU A 38 -20.29 7.58 -2.51
CA GLU A 38 -21.17 6.78 -1.66
C GLU A 38 -20.43 5.59 -1.03
N LYS A 39 -19.63 4.89 -1.84
CA LYS A 39 -18.81 3.77 -1.38
C LYS A 39 -17.74 4.20 -0.38
N LEU A 40 -17.10 5.34 -0.65
CA LEU A 40 -16.01 5.87 0.16
C LEU A 40 -16.51 6.31 1.54
N LEU A 41 -17.63 7.04 1.59
CA LEU A 41 -18.16 7.63 2.81
C LEU A 41 -19.17 6.73 3.55
N GLY A 42 -19.79 5.78 2.84
CA GLY A 42 -20.82 4.89 3.39
C GLY A 42 -22.19 5.56 3.55
N TYR A 43 -22.45 6.62 2.79
CA TYR A 43 -23.74 7.33 2.74
C TYR A 43 -24.29 7.27 1.32
N MET A 44 -25.60 7.14 1.18
CA MET A 44 -26.26 7.34 -0.11
C MET A 44 -26.19 8.81 -0.50
N LYS A 45 -26.19 9.11 -1.80
CA LYS A 45 -26.14 10.47 -2.33
C LYS A 45 -27.15 11.41 -1.67
N GLU A 46 -28.39 10.95 -1.53
CA GLU A 46 -29.48 11.74 -0.95
C GLU A 46 -29.24 12.11 0.54
N GLU A 47 -28.35 11.38 1.24
CA GLU A 47 -28.03 11.64 2.64
C GLU A 47 -26.96 12.74 2.83
N PHE A 48 -26.16 13.05 1.80
CA PHE A 48 -25.07 14.02 1.90
C PHE A 48 -25.24 15.28 1.05
N ILE A 49 -26.07 15.24 0.01
CA ILE A 49 -26.31 16.41 -0.84
C ILE A 49 -26.98 17.53 -0.03
N GLY A 50 -26.50 18.75 -0.20
CA GLY A 50 -26.94 19.94 0.53
C GLY A 50 -26.38 20.06 1.95
N ARG A 51 -25.62 19.07 2.42
CA ARG A 51 -24.98 19.12 3.75
C ARG A 51 -23.55 19.60 3.63
N ARG A 52 -23.05 20.21 4.71
CA ARG A 52 -21.67 20.69 4.74
C ARG A 52 -20.69 19.52 4.69
N PHE A 53 -19.59 19.71 3.96
CA PHE A 53 -18.53 18.72 3.80
C PHE A 53 -18.01 18.21 5.16
N ASP A 54 -17.81 19.11 6.13
CA ASP A 54 -17.29 18.80 7.48
C ASP A 54 -18.28 18.02 8.38
N GLU A 55 -19.57 17.99 8.03
CA GLU A 55 -20.55 17.14 8.71
C GLU A 55 -20.57 15.70 8.19
N ILE A 56 -20.27 15.53 6.90
CA ILE A 56 -20.35 14.25 6.19
C ILE A 56 -19.00 13.54 6.21
N VAL A 57 -17.94 14.27 5.88
CA VAL A 57 -16.57 13.74 5.77
C VAL A 57 -15.89 13.86 7.12
N ARG A 58 -15.87 12.74 7.85
CA ARG A 58 -15.28 12.67 9.19
C ARG A 58 -13.77 12.52 9.10
N LEU A 59 -13.06 13.58 9.47
CA LEU A 59 -11.60 13.64 9.49
C LEU A 59 -11.07 13.75 10.92
N SER A 60 -9.78 13.49 11.12
CA SER A 60 -9.12 13.92 12.38
C SER A 60 -9.11 15.45 12.46
N PRO A 61 -8.98 16.07 13.65
CA PRO A 61 -8.91 17.53 13.75
C PRO A 61 -7.79 18.16 12.90
N GLU A 62 -6.65 17.48 12.78
CA GLU A 62 -5.52 17.89 11.96
C GLU A 62 -5.85 17.82 10.46
N ASP A 63 -6.35 16.66 10.01
CA ASP A 63 -6.77 16.45 8.62
C ASP A 63 -7.90 17.40 8.22
N LEU A 64 -8.84 17.69 9.13
CA LEU A 64 -9.95 18.62 8.87
C LEU A 64 -9.45 20.04 8.66
N SER A 65 -8.54 20.52 9.51
CA SER A 65 -7.91 21.83 9.36
C SER A 65 -7.15 21.95 8.03
N GLY A 66 -6.40 20.90 7.67
CA GLY A 66 -5.72 20.82 6.38
C GLY A 66 -6.69 20.84 5.20
N ALA A 67 -7.76 20.04 5.25
CA ALA A 67 -8.78 19.97 4.21
C ALA A 67 -9.53 21.30 4.04
N LEU A 68 -9.92 21.98 5.13
CA LEU A 68 -10.56 23.29 5.04
C LEU A 68 -9.63 24.35 4.45
N THR A 69 -8.36 24.38 4.86
CA THR A 69 -7.36 25.27 4.27
C THR A 69 -7.21 25.01 2.78
N PHE A 70 -7.10 23.75 2.41
CA PHE A 70 -6.98 23.27 1.04
C PHE A 70 -8.19 23.68 0.17
N LEU A 71 -9.41 23.47 0.65
CA LEU A 71 -10.64 23.84 -0.07
C LEU A 71 -10.78 25.35 -0.22
N ASN A 72 -10.47 26.12 0.84
CA ASN A 72 -10.52 27.58 0.80
C ASN A 72 -9.50 28.15 -0.19
N GLN A 73 -8.29 27.59 -0.23
CA GLN A 73 -7.30 27.96 -1.25
C GLN A 73 -7.81 27.66 -2.65
N THR A 74 -8.44 26.49 -2.86
CA THR A 74 -9.02 26.15 -4.17
C THR A 74 -10.09 27.12 -4.59
N ALA A 75 -10.97 27.52 -3.67
CA ALA A 75 -12.03 28.48 -3.96
C ALA A 75 -11.51 29.82 -4.49
N THR A 76 -10.26 30.21 -4.19
CA THR A 76 -9.63 31.43 -4.72
C THR A 76 -9.11 31.30 -6.17
N GLY A 77 -9.22 30.12 -6.79
CA GLY A 77 -8.89 29.89 -8.20
C GLY A 77 -7.61 29.10 -8.46
N ALA A 78 -6.96 28.57 -7.42
CA ALA A 78 -5.78 27.70 -7.57
C ALA A 78 -6.17 26.21 -7.46
N THR A 79 -5.55 25.33 -8.26
CA THR A 79 -5.66 23.88 -8.00
C THR A 79 -4.78 23.53 -6.80
N THR A 80 -5.26 22.65 -5.92
CA THR A 80 -4.54 22.22 -4.72
C THR A 80 -4.44 20.69 -4.67
N GLY A 81 -3.36 20.18 -4.09
CA GLY A 81 -3.08 18.75 -3.95
C GLY A 81 -2.01 18.21 -4.93
N PRO A 82 -1.81 16.88 -4.97
CA PRO A 82 -2.48 15.86 -4.17
C PRO A 82 -2.14 15.97 -2.67
N THR A 83 -3.07 15.61 -1.79
CA THR A 83 -2.87 15.60 -0.33
C THR A 83 -3.45 14.33 0.27
N GLY A 84 -2.64 13.63 1.06
CA GLY A 84 -3.07 12.44 1.80
C GLY A 84 -3.84 12.82 3.06
N LEU A 85 -5.00 12.20 3.26
CA LEU A 85 -5.89 12.38 4.39
C LEU A 85 -6.37 11.01 4.86
N THR A 86 -6.81 10.89 6.12
CA THR A 86 -7.48 9.67 6.59
C THR A 86 -8.92 9.97 7.01
N LEU A 87 -9.87 9.51 6.20
CA LEU A 87 -11.29 9.63 6.50
C LEU A 87 -11.79 8.50 7.39
N THR A 88 -12.85 8.78 8.14
CA THR A 88 -13.60 7.79 8.90
C THR A 88 -14.93 7.58 8.21
N ARG A 89 -15.11 6.41 7.61
CA ARG A 89 -16.35 6.01 6.97
C ARG A 89 -17.48 5.92 8.02
N ARG A 90 -18.75 5.94 7.59
CA ARG A 90 -19.93 5.85 8.46
C ARG A 90 -19.88 4.68 9.45
N ASP A 91 -19.32 3.55 9.04
CA ASP A 91 -19.17 2.32 9.84
C ASP A 91 -17.97 2.34 10.80
N GLY A 92 -17.19 3.43 10.82
CA GLY A 92 -16.01 3.60 11.68
C GLY A 92 -14.70 3.17 11.03
N ALA A 93 -14.70 2.60 9.82
CA ALA A 93 -13.47 2.22 9.13
C ALA A 93 -12.64 3.46 8.77
N ARG A 94 -11.32 3.39 9.00
CA ARG A 94 -10.36 4.41 8.61
C ARG A 94 -9.88 4.12 7.19
N VAL A 95 -10.08 5.05 6.27
CA VAL A 95 -9.74 4.89 4.85
C VAL A 95 -8.74 5.98 4.48
N PRO A 96 -7.50 5.63 4.09
CA PRO A 96 -6.56 6.59 3.56
C PRO A 96 -7.01 7.03 2.16
N VAL A 97 -7.03 8.34 1.93
CA VAL A 97 -7.42 8.96 0.67
C VAL A 97 -6.41 9.99 0.23
N GLU A 98 -6.10 10.00 -1.05
CA GLU A 98 -5.38 11.08 -1.70
C GLU A 98 -6.37 11.99 -2.44
N ALA A 99 -6.42 13.27 -2.09
CA ALA A 99 -7.38 14.21 -2.66
C ALA A 99 -6.70 15.33 -3.44
N THR A 100 -7.31 15.71 -4.57
CA THR A 100 -6.95 16.90 -5.36
C THR A 100 -8.22 17.72 -5.60
N ALA A 101 -8.12 19.05 -5.48
CA ALA A 101 -9.25 19.94 -5.65
C ALA A 101 -8.98 20.98 -6.74
N PHE A 102 -10.00 21.18 -7.57
CA PHE A 102 -9.97 22.04 -8.74
C PHE A 102 -11.02 23.14 -8.61
N PRO A 103 -10.66 24.40 -8.89
CA PRO A 103 -11.63 25.47 -9.00
C PRO A 103 -12.43 25.28 -10.29
N VAL A 104 -13.75 25.33 -10.20
CA VAL A 104 -14.64 25.21 -11.36
C VAL A 104 -15.73 26.28 -11.33
N MET A 105 -16.22 26.65 -12.52
CA MET A 105 -17.31 27.60 -12.69
C MET A 105 -18.49 26.88 -13.35
N ILE A 106 -19.62 26.78 -12.66
CA ILE A 106 -20.83 26.11 -13.15
C ILE A 106 -22.00 27.08 -13.00
N GLY A 107 -22.69 27.40 -14.10
CA GLY A 107 -23.82 28.33 -14.08
C GLY A 107 -23.48 29.74 -13.57
N GLY A 108 -22.22 30.17 -13.66
CA GLY A 108 -21.75 31.44 -13.12
C GLY A 108 -21.41 31.44 -11.63
N GLN A 109 -21.50 30.29 -10.96
CA GLN A 109 -21.12 30.11 -9.56
C GLN A 109 -19.73 29.44 -9.45
N GLN A 110 -18.88 29.99 -8.57
CA GLN A 110 -17.60 29.41 -8.20
C GLN A 110 -17.85 28.21 -7.30
N MET A 111 -17.28 27.07 -7.66
CA MET A 111 -17.38 25.81 -6.93
C MET A 111 -16.03 25.12 -6.89
N VAL A 112 -15.92 24.10 -6.04
CA VAL A 112 -14.73 23.27 -5.90
C VAL A 112 -15.07 21.84 -6.28
N LEU A 113 -14.41 21.33 -7.32
CA LEU A 113 -14.46 19.92 -7.70
C LEU A 113 -13.35 19.18 -6.96
N VAL A 114 -13.71 18.18 -6.16
CA VAL A 114 -12.75 17.35 -5.45
C VAL A 114 -12.73 15.95 -6.06
N ILE A 115 -11.54 15.46 -6.33
CA ILE A 115 -11.28 14.08 -6.72
C ILE A 115 -10.50 13.42 -5.59
N GLY A 116 -11.13 12.44 -4.93
CA GLY A 116 -10.55 11.66 -3.85
C GLY A 116 -10.34 10.21 -4.28
N ARG A 117 -9.09 9.74 -4.18
CA ARG A 117 -8.71 8.37 -4.49
C ARG A 117 -8.50 7.57 -3.21
N ASP A 118 -9.22 6.48 -3.06
CA ASP A 118 -8.94 5.49 -2.01
C ASP A 118 -7.59 4.81 -2.30
N ILE A 119 -6.65 4.93 -1.38
CA ILE A 119 -5.32 4.34 -1.49
C ILE A 119 -5.12 3.15 -0.53
N SER A 120 -6.20 2.61 0.03
CA SER A 120 -6.18 1.46 0.96
C SER A 120 -5.47 0.25 0.37
N GLU A 121 -5.81 -0.12 -0.87
CA GLU A 121 -5.23 -1.28 -1.54
C GLU A 121 -3.71 -1.10 -1.74
N ARG A 122 -3.30 0.11 -2.14
CA ARG A 122 -1.88 0.45 -2.30
C ARG A 122 -1.13 0.32 -0.98
N HIS A 123 -1.64 0.89 0.09
CA HIS A 123 -1.04 0.79 1.42
C HIS A 123 -0.98 -0.67 1.91
N GLN A 124 -2.02 -1.47 1.68
CA GLN A 124 -2.04 -2.88 2.04
C GLN A 124 -0.98 -3.67 1.28
N LEU A 125 -0.84 -3.44 -0.04
CA LEU A 125 0.18 -4.10 -0.86
C LEU A 125 1.59 -3.69 -0.44
N GLU A 126 1.83 -2.41 -0.16
CA GLU A 126 3.12 -1.91 0.33
C GLU A 126 3.47 -2.56 1.70
N GLU A 127 2.51 -2.66 2.62
CA GLU A 127 2.73 -3.32 3.92
C GLU A 127 2.91 -4.84 3.82
N LEU A 128 2.19 -5.51 2.92
CA LEU A 128 2.39 -6.94 2.65
C LEU A 128 3.78 -7.19 2.07
N LYS A 129 4.21 -6.37 1.11
CA LYS A 129 5.55 -6.42 0.54
C LYS A 129 6.61 -6.21 1.61
N LYS A 130 6.45 -5.20 2.47
CA LYS A 130 7.37 -4.92 3.58
C LYS A 130 7.48 -6.10 4.54
N ARG A 131 6.35 -6.69 4.94
CA ARG A 131 6.33 -7.89 5.80
C ARG A 131 7.01 -9.10 5.14
N ALA A 132 6.76 -9.32 3.84
CA ALA A 132 7.42 -10.40 3.11
C ALA A 132 8.96 -10.22 3.08
N LEU A 133 9.44 -8.99 2.88
CA LEU A 133 10.88 -8.69 2.90
C LEU A 133 11.52 -8.94 4.28
N ILE A 134 10.82 -8.58 5.36
CA ILE A 134 11.28 -8.85 6.74
C ILE A 134 11.33 -10.36 6.99
N GLN A 135 10.30 -11.11 6.60
CA GLN A 135 10.27 -12.56 6.76
C GLN A 135 11.40 -13.26 5.98
N ILE A 136 11.72 -12.76 4.78
CA ILE A 136 12.85 -13.28 4.00
C ILE A 136 14.16 -13.06 4.75
N ASP A 137 14.37 -11.90 5.38
CA ASP A 137 15.58 -11.65 6.19
C ASP A 137 15.69 -12.61 7.37
N GLU A 138 14.61 -12.77 8.14
CA GLU A 138 14.60 -13.67 9.30
C GLU A 138 14.91 -15.12 8.86
N ASN A 139 14.33 -15.59 7.75
CA ASN A 139 14.59 -16.92 7.23
C ASN A 139 16.05 -17.08 6.76
N ILE A 140 16.61 -16.04 6.12
CA ILE A 140 18.01 -15.99 5.66
C ILE A 140 18.98 -16.08 6.85
N GLU A 141 18.70 -15.37 7.95
CA GLU A 141 19.51 -15.45 9.16
C GLU A 141 19.40 -16.81 9.85
N GLN A 142 18.18 -17.35 9.98
CA GLN A 142 17.96 -18.68 10.56
C GLN A 142 18.68 -19.79 9.80
N LEU A 143 18.68 -19.74 8.46
CA LEU A 143 19.40 -20.71 7.64
C LEU A 143 20.91 -20.65 7.86
N ALA A 144 21.50 -19.46 7.99
CA ALA A 144 22.92 -19.32 8.29
C ALA A 144 23.28 -19.94 9.66
N ILE A 145 22.48 -19.65 10.68
CA ILE A 145 22.65 -20.22 12.03
C ILE A 145 22.52 -21.76 12.00
N LEU A 146 21.54 -22.28 11.26
CA LEU A 146 21.33 -23.72 11.13
C LEU A 146 22.49 -24.39 10.42
N ASN A 147 22.98 -23.81 9.32
CA ASN A 147 24.12 -24.34 8.58
C ASN A 147 25.37 -24.43 9.45
N ASP A 148 25.70 -23.37 10.20
CA ASP A 148 26.81 -23.38 11.15
C ASP A 148 26.60 -24.43 12.26
N SER A 149 25.37 -24.57 12.75
CA SER A 149 25.00 -25.56 13.77
C SER A 149 25.11 -27.01 13.29
N ILE A 150 25.02 -27.27 11.98
CA ILE A 150 25.21 -28.61 11.39
C ILE A 150 26.71 -28.85 11.12
N ARG A 151 27.47 -27.84 10.67
CA ARG A 151 28.92 -27.98 10.42
C ARG A 151 29.71 -28.33 11.68
N ASN A 152 29.31 -27.80 12.83
CA ASN A 152 29.97 -28.08 14.11
C ASN A 152 30.02 -29.58 14.45
N PRO A 153 28.89 -30.32 14.54
CA PRO A 153 28.92 -31.75 14.80
C PRO A 153 29.53 -32.56 13.65
N LEU A 154 29.39 -32.14 12.39
CA LEU A 154 30.08 -32.80 11.26
C LEU A 154 31.60 -32.75 11.41
N THR A 155 32.15 -31.60 11.80
CA THR A 155 33.58 -31.44 12.05
C THR A 155 34.07 -32.38 13.15
N VAL A 156 33.28 -32.54 14.21
CA VAL A 156 33.57 -33.51 15.29
C VAL A 156 33.50 -34.95 14.79
N ILE A 157 32.49 -35.31 13.99
CA ILE A 157 32.35 -36.65 13.41
C ILE A 157 33.55 -36.99 12.52
N ILE A 158 33.97 -36.05 11.65
CA ILE A 158 35.13 -36.21 10.78
C ILE A 158 36.39 -36.45 11.62
N ALA A 159 36.66 -35.60 12.61
CA ALA A 159 37.83 -35.72 13.46
C ALA A 159 37.87 -37.06 14.24
N LEU A 160 36.73 -37.52 14.76
CA LEU A 160 36.65 -38.81 15.46
C LEU A 160 36.88 -39.99 14.51
N ALA A 161 36.31 -39.94 13.31
CA ALA A 161 36.48 -40.98 12.29
C ALA A 161 37.92 -41.06 11.77
N GLU A 162 38.61 -39.92 11.63
CA GLU A 162 40.03 -39.88 11.27
C GLU A 162 40.93 -40.58 12.29
N ILE A 163 40.56 -40.53 13.58
CA ILE A 163 41.29 -41.18 14.67
C ILE A 163 41.01 -42.69 14.72
N GLY A 164 39.79 -43.14 14.39
CA GLY A 164 39.35 -44.53 14.52
C GLY A 164 40.05 -45.51 13.57
N GLY A 165 40.34 -45.09 12.33
CA GLY A 165 41.13 -45.84 11.35
C GLY A 165 40.47 -47.11 10.78
N ALA A 166 39.19 -47.36 11.06
CA ALA A 166 38.44 -48.51 10.53
C ALA A 166 38.00 -48.27 9.07
N GLU A 167 37.73 -49.34 8.31
CA GLU A 167 37.23 -49.20 6.93
C GLU A 167 35.85 -48.51 6.87
N SER A 168 35.04 -48.66 7.94
CA SER A 168 33.78 -47.93 8.13
C SER A 168 33.98 -46.42 8.25
N ASP A 169 35.11 -45.97 8.80
CA ASP A 169 35.38 -44.56 9.07
C ASP A 169 35.60 -43.78 7.78
N LYS A 170 36.22 -44.41 6.77
CA LYS A 170 36.34 -43.83 5.41
C LYS A 170 34.98 -43.51 4.80
N LYS A 171 33.97 -44.36 5.04
CA LYS A 171 32.60 -44.14 4.54
C LYS A 171 31.92 -43.00 5.30
N ILE A 172 32.11 -42.95 6.63
CA ILE A 172 31.58 -41.86 7.48
C ILE A 172 32.16 -40.51 7.06
N ILE A 173 33.48 -40.41 6.89
CA ILE A 173 34.17 -39.19 6.44
C ILE A 173 33.63 -38.74 5.09
N ARG A 174 33.50 -39.66 4.12
CA ARG A 174 32.95 -39.33 2.79
C ARG A 174 31.55 -38.75 2.90
N THR A 175 30.64 -39.39 3.63
CA THR A 175 29.27 -38.91 3.78
C THR A 175 29.20 -37.59 4.56
N ALA A 176 30.06 -37.37 5.55
CA ALA A 176 30.12 -36.09 6.26
C ALA A 176 30.54 -34.94 5.33
N TRP A 177 31.52 -35.17 4.44
CA TRP A 177 31.90 -34.21 3.40
C TRP A 177 30.81 -33.99 2.35
N GLU A 178 30.07 -35.04 1.96
CA GLU A 178 28.91 -34.88 1.08
C GLU A 178 27.85 -33.95 1.71
N ILE A 179 27.61 -34.05 3.03
CA ILE A 179 26.70 -33.15 3.73
C ILE A 179 27.27 -31.72 3.79
N ASP A 180 28.56 -31.54 4.10
CA ASP A 180 29.19 -30.22 4.12
C ASP A 180 29.18 -29.54 2.74
N GLU A 181 29.30 -30.30 1.66
CA GLU A 181 29.17 -29.80 0.29
C GLU A 181 27.75 -29.29 0.01
N ILE A 182 26.72 -30.04 0.45
CA ILE A 182 25.32 -29.59 0.35
C ILE A 182 25.09 -28.29 1.13
N ILE A 183 25.62 -28.18 2.35
CA ILE A 183 25.55 -26.97 3.16
C ILE A 183 26.24 -25.80 2.46
N SER A 184 27.41 -26.05 1.87
CA SER A 184 28.16 -25.04 1.11
C SER A 184 27.40 -24.54 -0.12
N GLN A 185 26.65 -25.41 -0.80
CA GLN A 185 25.76 -25.01 -1.89
C GLN A 185 24.59 -24.15 -1.39
N LEU A 186 24.02 -24.47 -0.22
CA LEU A 186 22.97 -23.66 0.41
C LEU A 186 23.49 -22.26 0.78
N ASP A 187 24.71 -22.13 1.30
CA ASP A 187 25.35 -20.84 1.60
C ASP A 187 25.53 -19.97 0.34
N GLN A 188 25.83 -20.57 -0.80
CA GLN A 188 25.92 -19.84 -2.07
C GLN A 188 24.55 -19.37 -2.56
N GLY A 189 23.51 -20.23 -2.46
CA GLY A 189 22.13 -19.86 -2.77
C GLY A 189 21.60 -18.73 -1.89
N TRP A 190 22.01 -18.71 -0.61
CA TRP A 190 21.76 -17.64 0.34
C TRP A 190 22.35 -16.29 -0.12
N LEU A 191 23.60 -16.29 -0.60
CA LEU A 191 24.30 -15.08 -1.02
C LEU A 191 23.65 -14.44 -2.26
N ILE A 192 23.10 -15.27 -3.15
CA ILE A 192 22.30 -14.83 -4.31
C ILE A 192 20.97 -14.23 -3.85
N SER A 193 20.26 -14.90 -2.94
CA SER A 193 18.97 -14.45 -2.42
C SER A 193 19.08 -13.09 -1.73
N ARG A 194 20.16 -12.88 -0.95
CA ARG A 194 20.47 -11.59 -0.33
C ARG A 194 20.70 -10.48 -1.37
N LYS A 195 21.49 -10.74 -2.41
CA LYS A 195 21.73 -9.77 -3.50
C LYS A 195 20.45 -9.39 -4.25
N VAL A 196 19.58 -10.36 -4.53
CA VAL A 196 18.28 -10.11 -5.19
C VAL A 196 17.41 -9.24 -4.31
N LYS A 197 17.35 -9.52 -3.00
CA LYS A 197 16.62 -8.69 -2.04
C LYS A 197 17.15 -7.25 -1.98
N ASP A 198 18.47 -7.07 -1.85
CA ASP A 198 19.08 -5.74 -1.79
C ASP A 198 18.78 -4.92 -3.06
N PHE A 199 18.80 -5.59 -4.23
CA PHE A 199 18.40 -4.98 -5.49
C PHE A 199 16.93 -4.52 -5.48
N LEU A 200 16.01 -5.38 -5.01
CA LEU A 200 14.59 -5.06 -4.91
C LEU A 200 14.31 -3.91 -3.94
N GLN A 201 15.01 -3.86 -2.80
CA GLN A 201 14.91 -2.74 -1.86
C GLN A 201 15.43 -1.44 -2.48
N LYS A 202 16.55 -1.47 -3.21
CA LYS A 202 17.13 -0.25 -3.79
C LYS A 202 16.30 0.37 -4.91
N HIS A 203 15.56 -0.43 -5.68
CA HIS A 203 14.86 0.03 -6.88
C HIS A 203 13.34 0.15 -6.71
N TYR A 204 12.80 -0.37 -5.60
CA TYR A 204 11.36 -0.40 -5.37
C TYR A 204 10.98 -0.07 -3.91
N ALA A 205 11.85 0.57 -3.13
CA ALA A 205 11.51 1.16 -1.83
C ALA A 205 10.99 2.59 -1.99
#